data_AF-A0A7C1VYB5-F1
#
_entry.id   AF-A0A7C1VYB5-F1
#
_cell.length_a   1.000
_cell.length_b   1.000
_cell.length_c   1.000
_cell.angle_alpha   90.00
_cell.angle_beta   90.00
_cell.angle_gamma   90.00
#
_symmetry.space_group_name_H-M   'P 1'
#
loop_
_entity.id
_entity.type
_entity.pdbx_description
1 polymer ?
#
loop_
_entity_poly.entity_id
_entity_poly.type
_entity_poly.pdbx_seq_one_letter_code
_entity_poly.pdbx_strand_id
1 'polypeptide(L)'
;MANKCKRKIIGTLVLGIFLITSVFPYTAVGGNENNVEEQSTYLSYEITFIEPVLKEKSLFNNSFSEISMYDCINMGEIGKPSLPVHGTKILLPYGKEIKNIDIYGESIELNIRDIDLKEKPIFPYQPPV
;
A
#
# COMPACT_ATOMS: atom_id res chain seq x y z
N MET A 1 30.72 34.94 -67.58
CA MET A 1 29.33 34.61 -67.19
C MET A 1 29.18 33.35 -66.32
N ALA A 2 30.17 32.44 -66.25
CA ALA A 2 30.05 31.16 -65.52
C ALA A 2 29.99 31.25 -63.98
N ASN A 3 30.53 32.30 -63.36
CA ASN A 3 30.62 32.40 -61.89
C ASN A 3 29.31 32.84 -61.21
N LYS A 4 28.40 33.50 -61.94
CA LYS A 4 27.06 33.86 -61.42
C LYS A 4 26.12 32.66 -61.34
N CYS A 5 26.28 31.68 -62.25
CA CYS A 5 25.44 30.48 -62.30
C CYS A 5 25.79 29.52 -61.14
N LYS A 6 27.08 29.28 -60.89
CA LYS A 6 27.55 28.42 -59.79
C LYS A 6 27.12 28.95 -58.41
N ARG A 7 27.15 30.27 -58.21
CA ARG A 7 26.77 30.91 -56.93
C ARG A 7 25.27 30.82 -56.63
N LYS A 8 24.42 30.84 -57.67
CA LYS A 8 22.97 30.64 -57.53
C LYS A 8 22.61 29.20 -57.20
N ILE A 9 23.26 28.23 -57.87
CA ILE A 9 23.03 26.79 -57.63
C ILE A 9 23.42 26.41 -56.20
N ILE A 10 24.57 26.90 -55.70
CA ILE A 10 25.02 26.67 -54.33
C ILE A 10 24.03 27.29 -53.31
N GLY A 11 23.52 28.50 -53.58
CA GLY A 11 22.55 29.16 -52.71
C GLY A 11 21.23 28.38 -52.59
N THR A 12 20.69 27.86 -53.70
CA THR A 12 19.47 27.02 -53.68
C THR A 12 19.68 25.68 -52.99
N LEU A 13 20.88 25.09 -53.09
CA LEU A 13 21.16 23.79 -52.50
C LEU A 13 21.31 23.89 -50.96
N VAL A 14 21.94 24.95 -50.46
CA VAL A 14 22.05 25.23 -49.02
C VAL A 14 20.67 25.54 -48.40
N LEU A 15 19.81 26.29 -49.10
CA LEU A 15 18.45 26.58 -48.62
C LEU A 15 17.58 25.31 -48.57
N GLY A 16 17.73 24.40 -49.54
CA GLY A 16 17.04 23.11 -49.57
C GLY A 16 17.46 22.19 -48.42
N ILE A 17 18.75 22.13 -48.10
CA ILE A 17 19.24 21.32 -46.97
C ILE A 17 18.74 21.87 -45.62
N PHE A 18 18.63 23.19 -45.47
CA PHE A 18 18.15 23.82 -44.23
C PHE A 18 16.63 23.65 -44.00
N LEU A 19 15.85 23.43 -45.06
CA LEU A 19 14.40 23.20 -44.95
C LEU A 19 14.04 21.73 -44.63
N ILE A 20 14.93 20.77 -44.88
CA ILE A 20 14.68 19.36 -44.59
C ILE A 20 14.90 19.05 -43.11
N THR A 21 15.72 19.83 -42.40
CA THR A 21 16.01 19.60 -40.96
C THR A 21 14.95 20.14 -40.01
N SER A 22 13.98 20.95 -40.46
CA SER A 22 12.96 21.55 -39.59
C SER A 22 11.68 20.71 -39.42
N VAL A 23 11.56 19.56 -40.09
CA VAL A 23 10.31 18.76 -40.11
C VAL A 23 10.39 17.43 -39.35
N PHE A 24 11.51 17.12 -38.69
CA PHE A 24 11.64 15.90 -37.89
C PHE A 24 11.75 16.24 -36.40
N PRO A 25 10.68 16.13 -35.60
CA PRO A 25 10.84 16.04 -34.15
C PRO A 25 11.57 14.73 -33.84
N TYR A 26 12.85 14.81 -33.49
CA TYR A 26 13.57 13.69 -32.88
C TYR A 26 12.97 13.46 -31.49
N THR A 27 12.11 12.46 -31.36
CA THR A 27 11.90 11.82 -30.07
C THR A 27 13.14 10.99 -29.79
N ALA A 28 14.07 11.53 -29.00
CA ALA A 28 15.07 10.71 -28.33
C ALA A 28 14.35 9.86 -27.27
N VAL A 29 13.69 8.79 -27.73
CA VAL A 29 13.36 7.67 -26.86
C VAL A 29 14.68 6.98 -26.63
N GLY A 30 15.37 7.38 -25.57
CA GLY A 30 16.37 6.54 -24.95
C GLY A 30 15.67 5.21 -24.71
N GLY A 31 16.13 4.17 -25.40
CA GLY A 31 15.67 2.81 -25.19
C GLY A 31 15.97 2.45 -23.75
N ASN A 32 15.00 2.69 -22.87
CA ASN A 32 14.97 2.04 -21.58
C ASN A 32 14.72 0.58 -21.93
N GLU A 33 15.76 -0.23 -21.76
CA GLU A 33 15.68 -1.67 -21.81
C GLU A 33 14.40 -2.11 -21.11
N ASN A 34 13.72 -3.05 -21.75
CA ASN A 34 12.46 -3.65 -21.34
C ASN A 34 12.46 -4.03 -19.85
N ASN A 35 12.16 -3.07 -18.97
CA ASN A 35 11.52 -3.36 -17.70
C ASN A 35 10.04 -3.54 -18.03
N VAL A 36 9.74 -4.67 -18.67
CA VAL A 36 8.42 -5.26 -18.51
C VAL A 36 8.38 -5.65 -17.04
N GLU A 37 7.98 -4.71 -16.20
CA GLU A 37 7.55 -5.03 -14.84
C GLU A 37 6.45 -6.09 -15.02
N GLU A 38 6.78 -7.34 -14.69
CA GLU A 38 5.75 -8.37 -14.52
C GLU A 38 4.71 -7.77 -13.58
N GLN A 39 3.53 -7.43 -14.11
CA GLN A 39 2.43 -6.98 -13.28
C GLN A 39 2.08 -8.15 -12.36
N SER A 40 2.55 -8.08 -11.12
CA SER A 40 2.23 -9.09 -10.12
C SER A 40 0.70 -9.15 -10.01
N THR A 41 0.16 -10.34 -10.25
CA THR A 41 -1.29 -10.55 -10.18
C THR A 41 -1.78 -10.55 -8.72
N TYR A 42 -0.84 -10.62 -7.77
CA TYR A 42 -1.09 -10.73 -6.34
C TYR A 42 -0.24 -9.72 -5.57
N LEU A 43 -0.82 -9.20 -4.49
CA LEU A 43 -0.10 -8.47 -3.44
C LEU A 43 0.00 -9.40 -2.22
N SER A 44 1.20 -9.61 -1.71
CA SER A 44 1.45 -10.46 -0.55
C SER A 44 1.98 -9.62 0.61
N TYR A 45 1.35 -9.76 1.77
CA TYR A 45 1.71 -9.06 3.00
C TYR A 45 1.81 -10.07 4.13
N GLU A 46 2.83 -9.92 4.95
CA GLU A 46 3.02 -10.69 6.17
C GLU A 46 2.86 -9.75 7.37
N ILE A 47 2.05 -10.17 8.33
CA ILE A 47 1.77 -9.42 9.55
C ILE A 47 2.14 -10.32 10.72
N THR A 48 3.07 -9.86 11.54
CA THR A 48 3.50 -10.57 12.74
C THR A 48 2.87 -9.94 13.96
N PHE A 49 2.28 -10.77 14.83
CA PHE A 49 1.74 -10.33 16.11
C PHE A 49 2.75 -10.60 17.23
N ILE A 50 2.82 -9.65 18.17
CA ILE A 50 3.53 -9.85 19.43
C ILE A 50 2.56 -10.34 20.50
N GLU A 51 3.08 -10.86 21.60
CA GLU A 51 2.27 -11.31 22.73
C GLU A 51 1.42 -10.15 23.29
N PRO A 52 0.10 -10.36 23.52
CA PRO A 52 -0.75 -9.32 24.05
C PRO A 52 -0.49 -9.07 25.54
N VAL A 53 -0.65 -7.81 25.95
CA VAL A 53 -0.60 -7.40 27.36
C VAL A 53 -2.01 -7.26 27.89
N LEU A 54 -2.30 -7.94 29.00
CA LEU A 54 -3.55 -7.81 29.72
C LEU A 54 -3.41 -6.85 30.89
N LYS A 55 -4.39 -5.96 31.03
CA LYS A 55 -4.48 -5.00 32.13
C LYS A 55 -5.85 -5.08 32.78
N GLU A 56 -5.91 -4.85 34.07
CA GLU A 56 -7.19 -4.76 34.77
C GLU A 56 -7.81 -3.37 34.59
N LYS A 57 -9.12 -3.33 34.31
CA LYS A 57 -9.89 -2.10 34.11
C LYS A 57 -11.22 -2.20 34.83
N SER A 58 -11.57 -1.17 35.59
CA SER A 58 -12.83 -1.13 36.34
C SER A 58 -13.90 -0.35 35.59
N LEU A 59 -15.13 -0.88 35.57
CA LEU A 59 -16.32 -0.23 35.03
C LEU A 59 -17.53 -0.53 35.91
N PHE A 60 -18.18 0.51 36.43
CA PHE A 60 -19.35 0.39 37.32
C PHE A 60 -19.18 -0.65 38.46
N ASN A 61 -18.04 -0.60 39.15
CA ASN A 61 -17.64 -1.51 40.25
C ASN A 61 -17.36 -2.97 39.83
N ASN A 62 -17.36 -3.29 38.54
CA ASN A 62 -16.94 -4.59 38.03
C ASN A 62 -15.51 -4.49 37.49
N SER A 63 -14.72 -5.54 37.73
CA SER A 63 -13.37 -5.67 37.21
C SER A 63 -13.39 -6.45 35.90
N PHE A 64 -12.69 -5.92 34.89
CA PHE A 64 -12.56 -6.49 33.56
C PHE A 64 -11.09 -6.59 33.17
N SER A 65 -10.82 -7.46 32.20
CA SER A 65 -9.53 -7.53 31.54
C SER A 65 -9.55 -6.77 30.22
N GLU A 66 -8.68 -5.79 30.07
CA GLU A 66 -8.40 -5.12 28.80
C GLU A 66 -7.22 -5.80 28.13
N ILE A 67 -7.43 -6.32 26.92
CA ILE A 67 -6.35 -6.86 26.10
C ILE A 67 -5.81 -5.71 25.26
N SER A 68 -4.49 -5.56 25.23
CA SER A 68 -3.80 -4.60 24.39
C SER A 68 -2.70 -5.30 23.61
N MET A 69 -2.53 -4.94 22.34
CA MET A 69 -1.49 -5.46 21.48
C MET A 69 -0.88 -4.29 20.70
N TYR A 70 0.42 -4.36 20.42
CA TYR A 70 1.11 -3.30 19.69
C TYR A 70 0.48 -3.08 18.31
N ASP A 71 0.32 -1.81 17.93
CA ASP A 71 -0.26 -1.38 16.66
C ASP A 71 -1.65 -1.97 16.35
N CYS A 72 -2.40 -2.29 17.40
CA CYS A 72 -3.78 -2.74 17.30
C CYS A 72 -4.72 -1.72 17.94
N ILE A 73 -5.92 -1.65 17.40
CA ILE A 73 -7.03 -0.89 17.98
C ILE A 73 -8.09 -1.85 18.48
N ASN A 74 -8.60 -1.56 19.67
CA ASN A 74 -9.61 -2.40 20.28
C ASN A 74 -10.98 -2.15 19.63
N MET A 75 -11.56 -3.19 19.05
CA MET A 75 -12.83 -3.14 18.33
C MET A 75 -13.78 -4.22 18.87
N GLY A 76 -15.07 -3.95 18.73
CA GLY A 76 -16.13 -4.88 19.05
C GLY A 76 -17.49 -4.27 18.80
N GLU A 77 -18.54 -5.07 18.94
CA GLU A 77 -19.89 -4.54 19.04
C GLU A 77 -20.12 -3.93 20.42
N ILE A 78 -20.97 -2.91 20.51
CA ILE A 78 -21.27 -2.23 21.78
C ILE A 78 -21.75 -3.26 22.82
N GLY A 79 -21.08 -3.30 23.97
CA GLY A 79 -21.39 -4.24 25.05
C GLY A 79 -20.82 -5.66 24.87
N LYS A 80 -20.20 -5.99 23.74
CA LYS A 80 -19.46 -7.24 23.52
C LYS A 80 -17.97 -7.06 23.87
N PRO A 81 -17.22 -8.16 24.10
CA PRO A 81 -15.78 -8.10 24.31
C PRO A 81 -15.06 -7.23 23.27
N SER A 82 -14.23 -6.32 23.75
CA SER A 82 -13.37 -5.48 22.92
C SER A 82 -12.05 -6.19 22.69
N LEU A 83 -11.74 -6.53 21.43
CA LEU A 83 -10.54 -7.29 21.06
C LEU A 83 -9.59 -6.43 20.20
N PRO A 84 -8.27 -6.58 20.34
CA PRO A 84 -7.31 -5.88 19.50
C PRO A 84 -7.40 -6.35 18.05
N VAL A 85 -7.50 -5.41 17.13
CA VAL A 85 -7.50 -5.63 15.68
C VAL A 85 -6.42 -4.77 15.04
N HIS A 86 -5.55 -5.39 14.23
CA HIS A 86 -4.58 -4.67 13.43
C HIS A 86 -5.18 -4.28 12.08
N GLY A 87 -5.26 -2.97 11.81
CA GLY A 87 -5.76 -2.44 10.55
C GLY A 87 -4.59 -2.00 9.66
N THR A 88 -4.54 -2.49 8.42
CA THR A 88 -3.52 -2.09 7.44
C THR A 88 -4.13 -1.39 6.22
N LYS A 89 -3.32 -0.58 5.54
CA LYS A 89 -3.70 0.10 4.30
C LYS A 89 -2.81 -0.42 3.17
N ILE A 90 -3.45 -1.05 2.19
CA ILE A 90 -2.79 -1.62 1.03
C ILE A 90 -3.01 -0.69 -0.17
N LEU A 91 -1.92 -0.28 -0.82
CA LEU A 91 -1.99 0.49 -2.06
C LEU A 91 -2.29 -0.43 -3.23
N LEU A 92 -3.37 -0.16 -3.94
CA LEU A 92 -3.77 -0.92 -5.11
C LEU A 92 -3.16 -0.34 -6.39
N PRO A 93 -2.77 -1.20 -7.36
CA PRO A 93 -2.39 -0.76 -8.68
C PRO A 93 -3.52 0.01 -9.36
N TYR A 94 -3.16 1.04 -10.13
CA TYR A 94 -4.12 1.89 -10.81
C TYR A 94 -5.01 1.10 -11.78
N GLY A 95 -6.32 1.35 -11.72
CA GLY A 95 -7.31 0.71 -12.60
C GLY A 95 -7.51 -0.79 -12.35
N LYS A 96 -7.08 -1.32 -11.20
CA LYS A 96 -7.32 -2.72 -10.80
C LYS A 96 -8.29 -2.79 -9.63
N GLU A 97 -9.03 -3.89 -9.56
CA GLU A 97 -9.96 -4.20 -8.47
C GLU A 97 -9.50 -5.46 -7.74
N ILE A 98 -9.84 -5.56 -6.45
CA ILE A 98 -9.57 -6.74 -5.64
C ILE A 98 -10.63 -7.79 -5.97
N LYS A 99 -10.20 -8.95 -6.49
CA LYS A 99 -11.10 -10.09 -6.72
C LYS A 99 -11.28 -10.95 -5.47
N ASN A 100 -10.21 -11.17 -4.72
CA ASN A 100 -10.19 -12.04 -3.55
C ASN A 100 -9.15 -11.57 -2.53
N ILE A 101 -9.38 -11.88 -1.25
CA ILE A 101 -8.42 -11.69 -0.16
C ILE A 101 -8.31 -13.03 0.57
N ASP A 102 -7.15 -13.68 0.44
CA ASP A 102 -6.86 -14.94 1.11
C ASP A 102 -6.02 -14.67 2.36
N ILE A 103 -6.45 -15.19 3.50
CA ILE A 103 -5.79 -15.01 4.79
C ILE A 103 -5.26 -16.37 5.26
N TYR A 104 -3.96 -16.42 5.53
CA TYR A 104 -3.28 -17.59 6.06
C TYR A 104 -2.65 -17.23 7.39
N GLY A 105 -2.75 -18.13 8.38
CA GLY A 105 -2.18 -17.91 9.70
C GLY A 105 -2.38 -19.11 10.61
N GLU A 106 -1.65 -19.12 11.71
CA GLU A 106 -1.76 -20.14 12.74
C GLU A 106 -2.63 -19.63 13.90
N SER A 107 -3.53 -20.48 14.39
CA SER A 107 -4.25 -20.20 15.63
C SER A 107 -3.38 -20.60 16.80
N ILE A 108 -2.97 -19.61 17.61
CA ILE A 108 -2.16 -19.83 18.80
C ILE A 108 -3.07 -19.74 20.02
N GLU A 109 -3.10 -20.81 20.82
CA GLU A 109 -3.77 -20.80 22.12
C GLU A 109 -2.87 -20.07 23.13
N LEU A 110 -3.39 -18.98 23.70
CA LEU A 110 -2.67 -18.18 24.69
C LEU A 110 -3.05 -18.65 26.10
N ASN A 111 -2.08 -19.20 26.83
CA ASN A 111 -2.23 -19.49 28.24
C ASN A 111 -1.71 -18.31 29.07
N ILE A 112 -2.62 -17.41 29.44
CA ILE A 112 -2.31 -16.24 30.25
C ILE A 112 -2.38 -16.68 31.71
N ARG A 113 -1.21 -16.95 32.29
CA ARG A 113 -1.04 -17.71 33.55
C ARG A 113 -1.71 -17.12 34.80
N ASP A 114 -2.16 -15.87 34.75
CA ASP A 114 -2.58 -15.11 35.94
C ASP A 114 -3.99 -14.47 35.83
N ILE A 115 -4.74 -14.70 34.74
CA ILE A 115 -6.07 -14.09 34.55
C ILE A 115 -7.10 -15.14 34.18
N ASP A 116 -8.07 -15.36 35.07
CA ASP A 116 -9.27 -16.14 34.77
C ASP A 116 -10.33 -15.24 34.11
N LEU A 117 -10.58 -15.47 32.82
CA LEU A 117 -11.58 -14.75 32.04
C LEU A 117 -13.03 -15.06 32.47
N LYS A 118 -13.25 -16.10 33.27
CA LYS A 118 -14.56 -16.37 33.89
C LYS A 118 -14.85 -15.43 35.06
N GLU A 119 -13.80 -15.05 35.79
CA GLU A 119 -13.91 -14.10 36.91
C GLU A 119 -13.79 -12.65 36.45
N LYS A 120 -12.88 -12.39 35.50
CA LYS A 120 -12.62 -11.07 34.92
C LYS A 120 -12.81 -11.13 33.40
N PRO A 121 -14.05 -10.97 32.91
CA PRO A 121 -14.31 -11.01 31.48
C PRO A 121 -13.62 -9.85 30.75
N ILE A 122 -13.51 -9.99 29.44
CA ILE A 122 -12.91 -8.95 28.60
C ILE A 122 -13.75 -7.68 28.64
N PHE A 123 -13.07 -6.53 28.75
CA PHE A 123 -13.69 -5.22 28.80
C PHE A 123 -14.62 -5.02 27.60
N PRO A 124 -15.88 -4.62 27.81
CA PRO A 124 -16.84 -4.47 26.73
C PRO A 124 -16.50 -3.25 25.87
N TYR A 125 -16.69 -3.36 24.55
CA TYR A 125 -16.52 -2.23 23.64
C TYR A 125 -17.58 -1.15 23.93
N GLN A 126 -17.13 0.10 23.91
CA GLN A 126 -17.94 1.29 24.14
C GLN A 126 -17.76 2.24 22.94
N PRO A 127 -18.83 2.95 22.52
CA PRO A 127 -18.72 3.95 21.48
C PRO A 127 -17.78 5.09 21.94
N PRO A 128 -17.10 5.76 21.00
CA PRO A 128 -16.36 6.98 21.32
C PRO A 128 -17.32 8.03 21.90
N VAL A 129 -16.83 8.77 22.91
CA VAL A 129 -17.55 9.89 23.54
C VAL A 129 -17.34 11.16 22.74
#